data_AF-A0A0T5ZPT5-F1
#
_entry.id   AF-A0A0T5ZPT5-F1
#
_cell.length_a   1.000
_cell.length_b   1.000
_cell.length_c   1.000
_cell.angle_alpha   90.00
_cell.angle_beta   90.00
_cell.angle_gamma   90.00
#
_symmetry.space_group_name_H-M   'P 1'
#
loop_
_entity.id
_entity.type
_entity.pdbx_description
1 polymer ?
#
loop_
_entity_poly.entity_id
_entity_poly.type
_entity_poly.pdbx_seq_one_letter_code
_entity_poly.pdbx_strand_id
1 'polypeptide(L)'
;MNKISSRTFLTALLIGALFIVTFIAGRVTADQPHMRAALSSLQVAQSELQQAVPDKGGHRVRALELVNQAIVEVQAGIEFAEY
;
A
#
# COMPACT_ATOMS: atom_id res chain seq x y z
N MET A 1 -29.59 41.88 10.69
CA MET A 1 -29.71 40.53 10.08
C MET A 1 -29.60 40.68 8.57
N ASN A 2 -28.45 40.34 7.98
CA ASN A 2 -28.27 40.38 6.52
C ASN A 2 -29.13 39.29 5.86
N LYS A 3 -30.07 39.68 5.00
CA LYS A 3 -30.84 38.75 4.17
C LYS A 3 -29.95 38.27 3.03
N ILE A 4 -29.45 37.04 3.14
CA ILE A 4 -28.70 36.38 2.07
C ILE A 4 -29.66 36.17 0.89
N SER A 5 -29.29 36.60 -0.32
CA SER A 5 -30.13 36.45 -1.51
C SER A 5 -30.11 35.00 -2.03
N SER A 6 -31.20 34.55 -2.67
CA SER A 6 -31.30 33.20 -3.24
C SER A 6 -30.20 32.90 -4.26
N ARG A 7 -29.70 33.93 -4.97
CA ARG A 7 -28.62 33.80 -5.96
C ARG A 7 -27.27 33.55 -5.29
N THR A 8 -26.98 34.27 -4.21
CA THR A 8 -25.76 34.06 -3.39
C THR A 8 -25.76 32.71 -2.67
N PHE A 9 -26.95 32.19 -2.34
CA PHE A 9 -27.11 30.86 -1.76
C PHE A 9 -26.85 29.75 -2.81
N LEU A 10 -27.40 29.89 -4.01
CA LEU A 10 -27.20 28.96 -5.13
C LEU A 10 -25.74 28.88 -5.58
N THR A 11 -25.03 30.01 -5.65
CA THR A 11 -23.60 30.02 -6.00
C THR A 11 -22.74 29.37 -4.93
N ALA A 12 -23.04 29.58 -3.65
CA ALA A 12 -22.32 28.93 -2.56
C ALA A 12 -22.53 27.40 -2.57
N LEU A 13 -23.73 26.95 -2.93
CA LEU A 13 -24.06 25.53 -3.00
C LEU A 13 -23.35 24.82 -4.17
N LEU A 14 -23.24 25.49 -5.33
CA LEU A 14 -22.47 24.99 -6.48
C LEU A 14 -20.96 24.90 -6.19
N ILE A 15 -20.39 25.88 -5.49
CA ILE A 15 -18.98 25.86 -5.08
C ILE A 15 -18.75 24.76 -4.03
N GLY A 16 -19.64 24.63 -3.04
CA GLY A 16 -19.56 23.57 -2.02
C GLY A 16 -19.64 22.15 -2.61
N ALA A 17 -20.50 21.95 -3.61
CA ALA A 17 -20.59 20.67 -4.32
C ALA A 17 -19.30 20.32 -5.09
N LEU A 18 -18.63 21.32 -5.68
CA LEU A 18 -17.37 21.12 -6.39
C LEU A 18 -16.21 20.71 -5.46
N PHE A 19 -16.17 21.23 -4.23
CA PHE A 19 -15.17 20.85 -3.22
C PHE A 19 -15.39 19.45 -2.61
N ILE A 20 -16.63 18.95 -2.57
CA ILE A 20 -16.93 17.60 -2.07
C ILE A 20 -16.46 16.52 -3.06
N VAL A 21 -16.58 16.79 -4.37
CA VAL A 21 -16.18 15.84 -5.42
C VAL A 21 -14.65 15.66 -5.47
N THR A 22 -13.87 16.71 -5.22
CA THR A 22 -12.39 16.61 -5.18
C THR A 22 -11.87 15.92 -3.92
N PHE A 23 -12.54 16.08 -2.78
CA PHE A 23 -12.12 15.44 -1.52
C PHE A 23 -12.35 13.91 -1.50
N ILE A 24 -13.37 13.42 -2.21
CA ILE A 24 -13.65 11.97 -2.32
C ILE A 24 -12.77 11.29 -3.38
N ALA A 25 -12.41 12.00 -4.46
CA ALA A 25 -11.55 11.47 -5.52
C ALA A 25 -10.07 11.29 -5.12
N GLY A 26 -9.64 11.84 -3.98
CA GLY A 26 -8.25 11.81 -3.52
C GLY A 26 -7.81 10.53 -2.82
N ARG A 27 -8.70 9.54 -2.61
CA ARG A 27 -8.30 8.23 -2.08
C ARG A 27 -7.86 7.31 -3.23
N VAL A 28 -6.77 7.71 -3.88
CA VAL A 28 -6.01 6.80 -4.73
C VAL A 28 -5.32 5.85 -3.77
N THR A 29 -5.88 4.65 -3.58
CA THR A 29 -5.08 3.52 -3.10
C THR A 29 -3.89 3.44 -4.06
N ALA A 30 -2.71 3.79 -3.57
CA ALA A 30 -1.51 3.72 -4.39
C ALA A 30 -1.32 2.24 -4.72
N ASP A 31 -1.67 1.82 -5.93
CA ASP A 31 -1.34 0.48 -6.38
C ASP A 31 0.17 0.31 -6.24
N GLN A 32 0.61 -0.69 -5.48
CA GLN A 32 2.03 -0.97 -5.18
C GLN A 32 2.48 -2.23 -5.94
N PRO A 33 2.48 -2.25 -7.28
CA PRO A 33 2.75 -3.46 -8.05
C PRO A 33 4.16 -4.00 -7.77
N HIS A 34 5.14 -3.13 -7.51
CA HIS A 34 6.50 -3.54 -7.19
C HIS A 34 6.61 -4.20 -5.82
N MET A 35 5.88 -3.72 -4.80
CA MET A 35 5.89 -4.35 -3.48
C MET A 35 5.24 -5.74 -3.51
N ARG A 36 4.12 -5.88 -4.24
CA ARG A 36 3.47 -7.19 -4.45
C ARG A 36 4.37 -8.15 -5.23
N ALA A 37 5.05 -7.66 -6.27
CA ALA A 37 6.02 -8.45 -7.03
C ALA A 37 7.22 -8.87 -6.18
N ALA A 38 7.72 -7.99 -5.32
CA ALA A 38 8.79 -8.30 -4.37
C ALA A 38 8.35 -9.39 -3.38
N LEU A 39 7.16 -9.28 -2.80
CA LEU A 39 6.59 -10.30 -1.91
C LEU A 39 6.50 -11.67 -2.59
N SER A 40 5.97 -11.71 -3.81
CA SER A 40 5.88 -12.96 -4.60
C SER A 40 7.26 -13.56 -4.85
N SER A 41 8.25 -12.74 -5.20
CA SER A 41 9.62 -13.20 -5.45
C SER A 41 10.28 -13.76 -4.19
N LEU A 42 10.07 -13.11 -3.04
CA LEU A 42 10.56 -13.56 -1.75
C LEU A 42 9.93 -14.89 -1.31
N GLN A 43 8.63 -15.09 -1.54
CA GLN A 43 7.94 -16.35 -1.25
C GLN A 43 8.49 -17.51 -2.08
N VAL A 44 8.78 -17.26 -3.36
CA VAL A 44 9.47 -18.25 -4.21
C VAL A 44 10.85 -18.56 -3.65
N ALA A 45 11.65 -17.55 -3.33
CA ALA A 45 12.99 -17.74 -2.75
C ALA A 45 12.94 -18.53 -1.43
N GLN A 46 11.95 -18.26 -0.57
CA GLN A 46 11.72 -19.00 0.67
C GLN A 46 11.48 -20.49 0.38
N SER A 47 10.61 -20.82 -0.57
CA SER A 47 10.31 -22.20 -0.94
C SER A 47 11.55 -22.95 -1.46
N GLU A 48 12.34 -22.29 -2.32
CA GLU A 48 13.59 -22.87 -2.84
C GLU A 48 14.62 -23.13 -1.71
N LEU A 49 14.75 -22.20 -0.75
CA LEU A 49 15.65 -22.35 0.40
C LEU A 49 15.21 -23.43 1.40
N GLN A 50 13.91 -23.71 1.48
CA GLN A 50 13.36 -24.81 2.27
C GLN A 50 13.63 -26.17 1.61
N GLN A 51 13.58 -26.24 0.28
CA GLN A 51 13.85 -27.46 -0.48
C GLN A 51 15.35 -27.75 -0.66
N ALA A 52 16.20 -26.73 -0.57
CA ALA A 52 17.64 -26.87 -0.73
C ALA A 52 18.25 -27.86 0.29
N VAL A 53 19.15 -28.73 -0.21
CA VAL A 53 19.88 -29.74 0.57
C VAL A 53 20.55 -29.10 1.81
N PRO A 54 20.56 -29.79 2.97
CA PRO A 54 21.06 -29.24 4.23
C PRO A 54 22.46 -28.65 4.13
N ASP A 55 22.57 -27.52 4.83
CA ASP A 55 23.77 -26.86 5.30
C ASP A 55 24.95 -26.70 4.33
N LYS A 56 24.79 -25.76 3.39
CA LYS A 56 25.87 -25.15 2.61
C LYS A 56 26.76 -24.25 3.50
N GLY A 57 27.28 -24.78 4.60
CA GLY A 57 28.10 -24.03 5.58
C GLY A 57 27.34 -22.95 6.35
N GLY A 58 26.09 -23.19 6.74
CA GLY A 58 25.22 -22.26 7.46
C GLY A 58 24.42 -21.32 6.57
N HIS A 59 24.85 -21.14 5.31
CA HIS A 59 24.30 -20.11 4.43
C HIS A 59 22.83 -20.32 4.08
N ARG A 60 22.38 -21.56 3.91
CA ARG A 60 20.97 -21.86 3.60
C ARG A 60 20.05 -21.36 4.73
N VAL A 61 20.40 -21.66 5.98
CA VAL A 61 19.62 -21.25 7.16
C VAL A 61 19.61 -19.73 7.28
N ARG A 62 20.79 -19.12 7.20
CA ARG A 62 20.93 -17.65 7.27
C ARG A 62 20.16 -16.93 6.15
N ALA A 63 20.20 -17.46 4.93
CA ALA A 63 19.44 -16.90 3.81
C ALA A 63 17.93 -17.01 4.06
N LEU A 64 17.45 -18.15 4.59
CA LEU A 64 16.04 -18.33 4.92
C LEU A 64 15.56 -17.35 5.99
N GLU A 65 16.37 -17.11 7.03
CA GLU A 65 16.08 -16.10 8.06
C GLU A 65 15.96 -14.70 7.48
N LEU A 66 16.90 -14.30 6.62
CA LEU A 66 16.88 -12.98 5.97
C LEU A 66 15.67 -12.82 5.03
N VAL A 67 15.35 -13.86 4.26
CA VAL A 67 14.16 -13.86 3.39
C VAL A 67 12.88 -13.72 4.20
N ASN A 68 12.77 -14.42 5.33
CA ASN A 68 11.61 -14.31 6.22
C ASN A 68 11.46 -12.89 6.79
N GLN A 69 12.56 -12.26 7.21
CA GLN A 69 12.53 -10.87 7.69
C GLN A 69 12.11 -9.91 6.57
N ALA A 70 12.65 -10.07 5.36
CA ALA A 70 12.26 -9.25 4.21
C ALA A 70 10.77 -9.39 3.85
N ILE A 71 10.20 -10.59 3.94
CA ILE A 71 8.75 -10.81 3.73
C ILE A 71 7.92 -9.98 4.70
N VAL A 72 8.30 -9.97 5.99
CA VAL A 72 7.59 -9.20 7.03
C VAL A 72 7.64 -7.70 6.73
N GLU A 73 8.81 -7.16 6.39
CA GLU A 73 8.96 -5.72 6.07
C GLU A 73 8.19 -5.32 4.81
N VAL A 74 8.21 -6.16 3.76
CA VAL A 74 7.46 -5.89 2.52
C VAL A 74 5.95 -5.92 2.80
N GLN A 75 5.48 -6.88 3.59
CA GLN A 75 4.08 -6.97 3.97
C GLN A 75 3.64 -5.73 4.77
N ALA A 76 4.44 -5.31 5.75
CA ALA A 76 4.19 -4.08 6.52
C ALA A 76 4.18 -2.82 5.63
N GLY A 77 5.08 -2.74 4.63
CA GLY A 77 5.10 -1.64 3.67
C GLY A 77 3.88 -1.60 2.75
N ILE A 78 3.34 -2.76 2.36
CA ILE A 78 2.07 -2.85 1.61
C ILE A 78 0.92 -2.37 2.49
N GLU A 79 0.82 -2.88 3.72
CA GLU A 79 -0.24 -2.52 4.66
C GLU A 79 -0.24 -1.04 5.02
N PHE A 80 0.95 -0.43 5.20
CA PHE A 80 1.07 1.00 5.46
C PHE A 80 0.53 1.85 4.29
N ALA A 81 0.71 1.41 3.05
CA ALA A 81 0.24 2.13 1.87
C ALA A 81 -1.27 1.92 1.58
N GLU A 82 -1.86 0.87 2.14
CA GLU A 82 -3.30 0.55 2.01
C GLU A 82 -4.18 1.25 3.07
N TYR A 83 -3.57 1.86 4.10
CA TYR A 83 -4.23 2.57 5.21
C TYR A 83 -4.44 4.06 4.93
#